data_AF-A0A1Y2IAZ4-F1
#
_entry.id   AF-A0A1Y2IAZ4-F1
#
_cell.length_a   1.000
_cell.length_b   1.000
_cell.length_c   1.000
_cell.angle_alpha   90.00
_cell.angle_beta   90.00
_cell.angle_gamma   90.00
#
_symmetry.space_group_name_H-M   'P 1'
#
loop_
_entity.id
_entity.type
_entity.pdbx_description
1 polymer ?
#
loop_
_entity_poly.entity_id
_entity_poly.type
_entity_poly.pdbx_seq_one_letter_code
_entity_poly.pdbx_strand_id
1 'polypeptide(L)'
;MHLVWENLIPNLVSLWSGDFKGLDLAQGDGDSPFVIPRDLWAELGDICVSANKTIPSAFGAALPNIATDRNLFTAEMWANFTLYLAPALLRERFRDSRYYKHFLHLVELLKICLQFEYSTSDVKTVRDGFAQWVKDYEKLYYQYDPERLSMCPLTLHALLHVGDSMEYSAPVWAAWEFPTERYCGILIPAVKSRRFPYASLNQYAVDIAQLSQIALRYDIEQELSLCRPHRALDEHAELRRTLQVADYPKAVLLAPHREQQIPTAVHTKLAQCLATRFNVTMAVARRHVPHTLHQWGKVQRTDGGDMIHAADLVPRSESGRDATYVRYQLLVDKYARIHNRPPEYEPRDYHGQLRNVYVVDLPASDELGTTSPSTLLLAAIRTVSTVRALDLAMPFYRKEGVLEVVDLAAVQCVVGRVFDVRRNWWAIIDRSGPYAQAEFIDD
;
A
#
# COMPACT_ATOMS: atom_id res chain seq x y z
N MET A 1 8.70 7.59 -17.16
CA MET A 1 9.18 7.07 -15.85
C MET A 1 9.51 5.58 -15.84
N HIS A 2 9.01 4.76 -16.77
CA HIS A 2 9.33 3.32 -16.81
C HIS A 2 10.85 3.03 -16.80
N LEU A 3 11.64 3.80 -17.57
CA LEU A 3 13.10 3.73 -17.59
C LEU A 3 13.80 3.98 -16.24
N VAL A 4 13.16 4.68 -15.29
CA VAL A 4 13.69 4.83 -13.94
C VAL A 4 13.76 3.46 -13.26
N TRP A 5 12.68 2.68 -13.38
CA TRP A 5 12.57 1.35 -12.77
C TRP A 5 13.42 0.31 -13.48
N GLU A 6 13.51 0.36 -14.81
CA GLU A 6 14.29 -0.60 -15.57
C GLU A 6 15.80 -0.36 -15.56
N ASN A 7 16.23 0.91 -15.41
CA ASN A 7 17.64 1.25 -15.59
C ASN A 7 18.23 2.02 -14.42
N LEU A 8 17.61 3.12 -13.98
CA LEU A 8 18.21 3.95 -12.92
C LEU A 8 18.33 3.19 -11.58
N ILE A 9 17.23 2.59 -11.11
CA ILE A 9 17.23 1.86 -9.85
C ILE A 9 18.16 0.63 -9.90
N PRO A 10 18.15 -0.22 -10.95
CA PRO A 10 19.11 -1.32 -11.06
C PRO A 10 20.57 -0.86 -11.10
N ASN A 11 20.86 0.28 -11.74
CA ASN A 11 22.20 0.86 -11.74
C ASN A 11 22.62 1.32 -10.33
N LEU A 12 21.74 1.98 -9.58
CA LEU A 12 21.99 2.36 -8.19
C LEU A 12 22.23 1.14 -7.30
N VAL A 13 21.41 0.11 -7.44
CA VAL A 13 21.59 -1.15 -6.71
C VAL A 13 22.91 -1.83 -7.06
N SER A 14 23.31 -1.80 -8.32
CA SER A 14 24.61 -2.33 -8.75
C SER A 14 25.79 -1.53 -8.18
N LEU A 15 25.64 -0.21 -7.98
CA LEU A 15 26.62 0.61 -7.27
C LEU A 15 26.71 0.22 -5.79
N TRP A 16 25.55 0.03 -5.14
CA TRP A 16 25.51 -0.32 -3.71
C TRP A 16 26.00 -1.74 -3.43
N SER A 17 25.80 -2.69 -4.35
CA SER A 17 26.33 -4.05 -4.24
C SER A 17 27.80 -4.17 -4.67
N GLY A 18 28.36 -3.13 -5.30
CA GLY A 18 29.74 -3.11 -5.82
C GLY A 18 29.93 -3.82 -7.17
N ASP A 19 28.86 -4.18 -7.88
CA ASP A 19 28.90 -4.93 -9.14
C ASP A 19 28.75 -4.04 -10.38
N PHE A 20 28.99 -2.73 -10.25
CA PHE A 20 28.69 -1.79 -11.32
C PHE A 20 29.72 -1.82 -12.45
N LYS A 21 29.32 -2.36 -13.60
CA LYS A 21 30.03 -2.28 -14.90
C LYS A 21 31.53 -2.63 -14.85
N GLY A 22 31.94 -3.53 -13.97
CA GLY A 22 33.32 -3.99 -13.83
C GLY A 22 34.28 -2.94 -13.24
N LEU A 23 33.77 -1.87 -12.63
CA LEU A 23 34.59 -0.94 -11.86
C LEU A 23 35.01 -1.59 -10.54
N ASP A 24 36.26 -1.39 -10.14
CA ASP A 24 36.75 -1.88 -8.85
C ASP A 24 36.31 -0.95 -7.72
N LEU A 25 35.16 -1.26 -7.14
CA LEU A 25 34.53 -0.46 -6.09
C LEU A 25 34.75 -1.03 -4.68
N ALA A 26 35.29 -2.25 -4.59
CA ALA A 26 35.21 -3.11 -3.40
C ALA A 26 36.51 -3.87 -3.04
N GLN A 27 37.71 -3.37 -3.40
CA GLN A 27 38.98 -3.98 -2.99
C GLN A 27 39.73 -3.17 -1.91
N GLY A 28 39.71 -3.70 -0.68
CA GLY A 28 40.65 -3.38 0.40
C GLY A 28 40.22 -2.30 1.40
N ASP A 29 41.17 -1.81 2.21
CA ASP A 29 41.02 -0.76 3.26
C ASP A 29 40.46 0.60 2.75
N GLY A 30 40.02 0.69 1.49
CA GLY A 30 39.50 1.86 0.79
C GLY A 30 38.22 1.60 -0.03
N ASP A 31 37.31 0.72 0.42
CA ASP A 31 35.99 0.55 -0.23
C ASP A 31 35.28 1.89 -0.42
N SER A 32 34.67 2.07 -1.60
CA SER A 32 33.86 3.25 -1.87
C SER A 32 32.76 3.40 -0.80
N PRO A 33 32.55 4.60 -0.22
CA PRO A 33 31.71 4.79 0.97
C PRO A 33 30.22 4.49 0.74
N PHE A 34 29.81 4.29 -0.51
CA PHE A 34 28.47 3.89 -0.94
C PHE A 34 28.27 2.38 -1.13
N VAL A 35 29.34 1.59 -1.06
CA VAL A 35 29.24 0.13 -1.18
C VAL A 35 28.82 -0.46 0.16
N ILE A 36 27.75 -1.24 0.12
CA ILE A 36 27.22 -1.96 1.28
C ILE A 36 28.00 -3.27 1.40
N PRO A 37 28.53 -3.62 2.60
CA PRO A 37 29.26 -4.88 2.79
C PRO A 37 28.46 -6.10 2.33
N ARG A 38 29.11 -7.09 1.70
CA ARG A 38 28.45 -8.26 1.10
C ARG A 38 27.56 -9.02 2.09
N ASP A 39 28.02 -9.22 3.32
CA ASP A 39 27.24 -9.90 4.36
C ASP A 39 25.95 -9.14 4.70
N LEU A 40 26.04 -7.80 4.74
CA LEU A 40 24.89 -6.95 4.99
C LEU A 40 23.93 -6.95 3.79
N TRP A 41 24.47 -6.96 2.56
CA TRP A 41 23.67 -7.03 1.35
C TRP A 41 22.92 -8.37 1.22
N ALA A 42 23.56 -9.48 1.57
CA ALA A 42 22.93 -10.80 1.63
C ALA A 42 21.77 -10.84 2.65
N GLU A 43 21.98 -10.27 3.85
CA GLU A 43 20.94 -10.14 4.87
C GLU A 43 19.74 -9.31 4.36
N LEU A 44 19.98 -8.21 3.63
CA LEU A 44 18.91 -7.43 3.01
C LEU A 44 18.12 -8.27 1.98
N GLY A 45 18.80 -9.16 1.26
CA GLY A 45 18.19 -10.18 0.42
C GLY A 45 17.17 -11.04 1.16
N ASP A 46 17.56 -11.60 2.29
CA ASP A 46 16.71 -12.47 3.11
C ASP A 46 15.54 -11.71 3.75
N ILE A 47 15.76 -10.47 4.19
CA ILE A 47 14.69 -9.61 4.71
C ILE A 47 13.70 -9.27 3.59
N CYS A 48 14.17 -9.00 2.37
CA CYS A 48 13.32 -8.73 1.20
C CYS A 48 12.36 -9.91 0.93
N VAL A 49 12.87 -11.13 0.92
CA VAL A 49 12.05 -12.34 0.72
C VAL A 49 11.08 -12.55 1.89
N SER A 50 11.55 -12.37 3.12
CA SER A 50 10.74 -12.54 4.34
C SER A 50 9.60 -11.53 4.42
N ALA A 51 9.83 -10.30 3.95
CA ALA A 51 8.84 -9.23 3.88
C ALA A 51 7.63 -9.58 3.01
N ASN A 52 7.77 -10.46 2.02
CA ASN A 52 6.64 -10.91 1.19
C ASN A 52 5.51 -11.55 2.02
N LYS A 53 5.82 -12.15 3.18
CA LYS A 53 4.80 -12.73 4.06
C LYS A 53 3.97 -11.68 4.77
N THR A 54 4.47 -10.45 4.85
CA THR A 54 3.92 -9.37 5.69
C THR A 54 3.56 -8.11 4.90
N ILE A 55 3.78 -8.12 3.59
CA ILE A 55 3.32 -7.09 2.66
C ILE A 55 2.11 -7.65 1.90
N PRO A 56 0.92 -7.05 2.02
CA PRO A 56 -0.28 -7.50 1.34
C PRO A 56 -0.11 -7.61 -0.18
N SER A 57 -0.87 -8.50 -0.83
CA SER A 57 -0.87 -8.61 -2.29
C SER A 57 -1.32 -7.34 -3.02
N ALA A 58 -2.00 -6.45 -2.31
CA ALA A 58 -2.36 -5.12 -2.80
C ALA A 58 -1.13 -4.30 -3.24
N PHE A 59 0.05 -4.58 -2.69
CA PHE A 59 1.32 -3.94 -3.07
C PHE A 59 1.94 -4.56 -4.34
N GLY A 60 1.28 -5.49 -5.02
CA GLY A 60 1.76 -6.10 -6.26
C GLY A 60 2.49 -7.43 -6.06
N ALA A 61 3.34 -7.79 -7.03
CA ALA A 61 4.05 -9.06 -7.05
C ALA A 61 5.01 -9.25 -5.85
N ALA A 62 5.31 -10.51 -5.53
CA ALA A 62 6.26 -10.82 -4.45
C ALA A 62 7.66 -10.47 -4.94
N LEU A 63 8.46 -9.83 -4.10
CA LEU A 63 9.81 -9.42 -4.45
C LEU A 63 10.78 -10.60 -4.30
N PRO A 64 11.55 -10.94 -5.34
CA PRO A 64 12.64 -11.91 -5.24
C PRO A 64 13.75 -11.43 -4.28
N ASN A 65 14.75 -12.28 -4.06
CA ASN A 65 15.91 -11.89 -3.26
C ASN A 65 16.71 -10.79 -4.01
N ILE A 66 16.83 -9.61 -3.42
CA ILE A 66 17.52 -8.47 -4.05
C ILE A 66 19.04 -8.68 -4.20
N ALA A 67 19.63 -9.60 -3.43
CA ALA A 67 21.05 -9.93 -3.51
C ALA A 67 21.35 -10.95 -4.60
N THR A 68 20.54 -12.01 -4.74
CA THR A 68 20.82 -13.13 -5.65
C THR A 68 20.00 -13.11 -6.94
N ASP A 69 18.76 -12.65 -6.91
CA ASP A 69 17.75 -12.91 -7.96
C ASP A 69 17.32 -11.62 -8.69
N ARG A 70 18.25 -10.66 -8.83
CA ARG A 70 17.98 -9.35 -9.45
C ARG A 70 17.42 -9.44 -10.88
N ASN A 71 17.78 -10.48 -11.61
CA ASN A 71 17.29 -10.76 -12.97
C ASN A 71 15.80 -11.09 -13.04
N LEU A 72 15.17 -11.47 -11.92
CA LEU A 72 13.73 -11.76 -11.86
C LEU A 72 12.89 -10.51 -11.58
N PHE A 73 13.50 -9.37 -11.25
CA PHE A 73 12.78 -8.14 -10.95
C PHE A 73 12.20 -7.52 -12.23
N THR A 74 10.89 -7.34 -12.25
CA THR A 74 10.19 -6.51 -13.23
C THR A 74 10.23 -5.03 -12.84
N ALA A 75 9.89 -4.13 -13.76
CA ALA A 75 9.77 -2.70 -13.45
C ALA A 75 8.77 -2.41 -12.31
N GLU A 76 7.67 -3.16 -12.21
CA GLU A 76 6.74 -3.08 -11.07
C GLU A 76 7.42 -3.46 -9.75
N MET A 77 8.17 -4.57 -9.74
CA MET A 77 8.92 -5.02 -8.56
C MET A 77 9.97 -3.99 -8.14
N TRP A 78 10.68 -3.38 -9.09
CA TRP A 78 11.63 -2.30 -8.81
C TRP A 78 10.96 -1.06 -8.23
N ALA A 79 9.80 -0.66 -8.76
CA ALA A 79 9.03 0.46 -8.21
C ALA A 79 8.59 0.17 -6.77
N ASN A 80 8.04 -1.02 -6.51
CA ASN A 80 7.59 -1.42 -5.17
C ASN A 80 8.76 -1.52 -4.18
N PHE A 81 9.87 -2.12 -4.59
CA PHE A 81 11.09 -2.15 -3.79
C PHE A 81 11.53 -0.72 -3.44
N THR A 82 11.65 0.16 -4.43
CA THR A 82 12.18 1.52 -4.26
C THR A 82 11.32 2.40 -3.38
N LEU A 83 9.99 2.40 -3.60
CA LEU A 83 9.08 3.33 -2.94
C LEU A 83 8.73 2.90 -1.51
N TYR A 84 8.74 1.59 -1.26
CA TYR A 84 8.12 1.01 -0.07
C TYR A 84 9.11 0.26 0.82
N LEU A 85 9.91 -0.67 0.29
CA LEU A 85 10.82 -1.48 1.11
C LEU A 85 12.17 -0.81 1.34
N ALA A 86 12.81 -0.33 0.28
CA ALA A 86 14.17 0.20 0.29
C ALA A 86 14.38 1.33 1.32
N PRO A 87 13.44 2.27 1.55
CA PRO A 87 13.60 3.28 2.60
C PRO A 87 13.77 2.66 4.00
N ALA A 88 13.04 1.59 4.30
CA ALA A 88 13.19 0.87 5.57
C ALA A 88 14.45 -0.01 5.58
N LEU A 89 14.69 -0.75 4.49
CA LEU A 89 15.77 -1.73 4.38
C LEU A 89 17.16 -1.09 4.38
N LEU A 90 17.36 0.02 3.66
CA LEU A 90 18.66 0.67 3.50
C LEU A 90 19.03 1.61 4.65
N ARG A 91 18.14 1.77 5.64
CA ARG A 91 18.33 2.71 6.75
C ARG A 91 19.55 2.34 7.59
N GLU A 92 20.51 3.26 7.68
CA GLU A 92 21.82 3.07 8.35
C GLU A 92 22.56 1.80 7.85
N ARG A 93 22.38 1.41 6.58
CA ARG A 93 23.15 0.31 5.96
C ARG A 93 24.38 0.80 5.21
N PHE A 94 24.38 2.05 4.79
CA PHE A 94 25.53 2.71 4.20
C PHE A 94 26.53 3.14 5.28
N ARG A 95 27.84 3.06 4.97
CA ARG A 95 28.90 3.59 5.85
C ARG A 95 28.75 5.10 6.03
N ASP A 96 28.32 5.78 4.98
CA ASP A 96 28.04 7.20 4.98
C ASP A 96 26.55 7.48 4.75
N SER A 97 25.92 8.15 5.72
CA SER A 97 24.51 8.52 5.68
C SER A 97 24.11 9.42 4.51
N ARG A 98 25.07 10.10 3.86
CA ARG A 98 24.81 10.98 2.70
C ARG A 98 24.17 10.21 1.54
N TYR A 99 24.60 8.98 1.29
CA TYR A 99 24.05 8.14 0.21
C TYR A 99 22.61 7.72 0.50
N TYR A 100 22.31 7.41 1.76
CA TYR A 100 20.95 7.11 2.18
C TYR A 100 20.03 8.33 2.03
N LYS A 101 20.47 9.51 2.48
CA LYS A 101 19.69 10.76 2.32
C LYS A 101 19.48 11.12 0.85
N HIS A 102 20.52 10.94 0.03
CA HIS A 102 20.43 11.12 -1.42
C HIS A 102 19.41 10.18 -2.05
N PHE A 103 19.39 8.90 -1.65
CA PHE A 103 18.36 7.95 -2.06
C PHE A 103 16.95 8.35 -1.58
N LEU A 104 16.78 8.79 -0.34
CA LEU A 104 15.47 9.22 0.16
C LEU A 104 14.93 10.43 -0.59
N HIS A 105 15.79 11.40 -0.92
CA HIS A 105 15.39 12.53 -1.75
C HIS A 105 14.90 12.07 -3.14
N LEU A 106 15.54 11.05 -3.74
CA LEU A 106 15.01 10.43 -4.97
C LEU A 106 13.59 9.88 -4.73
N VAL A 107 13.39 9.09 -3.68
CA VAL A 107 12.09 8.47 -3.36
C VAL A 107 11.00 9.53 -3.16
N GLU A 108 11.30 10.65 -2.51
CA GLU A 108 10.38 11.76 -2.34
C GLU A 108 9.94 12.35 -3.68
N LEU A 109 10.89 12.66 -4.57
CA LEU A 109 10.58 13.19 -5.92
C LEU A 109 9.79 12.19 -6.75
N LEU A 110 10.16 10.90 -6.70
CA LEU A 110 9.44 9.84 -7.41
C LEU A 110 7.99 9.69 -6.90
N LYS A 111 7.75 9.86 -5.60
CA LYS A 111 6.40 9.83 -5.04
C LYS A 111 5.53 10.97 -5.56
N ILE A 112 6.07 12.18 -5.69
CA ILE A 112 5.36 13.32 -6.29
C ILE A 112 4.97 13.00 -7.74
N CYS A 113 5.90 12.45 -8.54
CA CYS A 113 5.62 12.05 -9.93
C CYS A 113 4.51 11.00 -10.10
N LEU A 114 4.19 10.25 -9.04
CA LEU A 114 3.19 9.18 -9.02
C LEU A 114 1.86 9.59 -8.38
N GLN A 115 1.73 10.84 -7.92
CA GLN A 115 0.47 11.34 -7.38
C GLN A 115 -0.61 11.37 -8.47
N PHE A 116 -1.85 11.12 -8.04
CA PHE A 116 -3.00 11.17 -8.94
C PHE A 116 -3.24 12.60 -9.46
N GLU A 117 -3.12 13.59 -8.57
CA GLU A 117 -3.14 15.01 -8.89
C GLU A 117 -1.87 15.66 -8.34
N TYR A 118 -1.40 16.71 -9.00
CA TYR A 118 -0.27 17.52 -8.55
C TYR A 118 -0.52 18.98 -8.90
N SER A 119 0.09 19.88 -8.12
CA SER A 119 0.06 21.31 -8.36
C SER A 119 1.21 21.77 -9.25
N THR A 120 1.12 23.00 -9.77
CA THR A 120 2.26 23.64 -10.46
C THR A 120 3.49 23.80 -9.56
N SER A 121 3.28 23.91 -8.24
CA SER A 121 4.38 23.96 -7.27
C SER A 121 5.09 22.61 -7.10
N ASP A 122 4.35 21.50 -7.24
CA ASP A 122 4.90 20.15 -7.21
C ASP A 122 5.76 19.89 -8.45
N VAL A 123 5.30 20.31 -9.63
CA VAL A 123 6.09 20.23 -10.88
C VAL A 123 7.41 20.99 -10.75
N LYS A 124 7.37 22.20 -10.18
CA LYS A 124 8.59 22.96 -9.90
C LYS A 124 9.51 22.24 -8.93
N THR A 125 8.95 21.66 -7.86
CA THR A 125 9.69 20.85 -6.88
C THR A 125 10.36 19.66 -7.55
N VAL A 126 9.68 18.97 -8.45
CA VAL A 126 10.22 17.85 -9.24
C VAL A 126 11.36 18.31 -10.14
N ARG A 127 11.16 19.40 -10.89
CA ARG A 127 12.15 19.97 -11.83
C ARG A 127 13.44 20.37 -11.10
N ASP A 128 13.32 21.22 -10.09
CA ASP A 128 14.45 21.74 -9.34
C ASP A 128 15.10 20.62 -8.50
N GLY A 129 14.27 19.75 -7.93
CA GLY A 129 14.70 18.60 -7.12
C GLY A 129 15.52 17.59 -7.91
N PHE A 130 15.09 17.18 -9.10
CA PHE A 130 15.88 16.27 -9.94
C PHE A 130 17.17 16.92 -10.42
N ALA A 131 17.16 18.20 -10.78
CA ALA A 131 18.37 18.92 -11.16
C ALA A 131 19.39 18.95 -10.01
N GLN A 132 18.93 19.20 -8.78
CA GLN A 132 19.78 19.15 -7.60
C GLN A 132 20.25 17.73 -7.30
N TRP A 133 19.36 16.74 -7.39
CA TRP A 133 19.66 15.35 -7.15
C TRP A 133 20.76 14.80 -8.09
N VAL A 134 20.71 15.16 -9.38
CA VAL A 134 21.73 14.79 -10.37
C VAL A 134 23.08 15.44 -10.05
N LYS A 135 23.10 16.74 -9.69
CA LYS A 135 24.34 17.41 -9.26
C LYS A 135 24.96 16.74 -8.03
N ASP A 136 24.14 16.33 -7.08
CA ASP A 136 24.62 15.64 -5.88
C ASP A 136 25.06 14.20 -6.20
N TYR A 137 24.40 13.53 -7.15
CA TYR A 137 24.84 12.24 -7.67
C TYR A 137 26.24 12.35 -8.28
N GLU A 138 26.48 13.37 -9.13
CA GLU A 138 27.79 13.61 -9.74
C GLU A 138 28.88 13.82 -8.70
N LYS A 139 28.60 14.55 -7.61
CA LYS A 139 29.56 14.74 -6.51
C LYS A 139 29.80 13.47 -5.71
N LEU A 140 28.76 12.68 -5.46
CA LEU A 140 28.80 11.54 -4.53
C LEU A 140 29.36 10.26 -5.17
N TYR A 141 28.96 9.96 -6.41
CA TYR A 141 29.30 8.73 -7.11
C TYR A 141 30.38 8.97 -8.18
N TYR A 142 30.09 9.84 -9.16
CA TYR A 142 31.00 10.13 -10.27
C TYR A 142 32.30 10.84 -9.80
N GLN A 143 32.21 11.70 -8.80
CA GLN A 143 33.32 12.44 -8.17
C GLN A 143 34.16 13.28 -9.16
N TYR A 144 33.59 13.59 -10.34
CA TYR A 144 34.26 14.29 -11.44
C TYR A 144 35.52 13.57 -11.95
N ASP A 145 35.56 12.25 -11.80
CA ASP A 145 36.66 11.41 -12.26
C ASP A 145 36.34 10.79 -13.63
N PRO A 146 37.09 11.10 -14.69
CA PRO A 146 36.89 10.53 -16.02
C PRO A 146 36.89 8.99 -16.05
N GLU A 147 37.61 8.32 -15.14
CA GLU A 147 37.60 6.85 -15.06
C GLU A 147 36.23 6.29 -14.63
N ARG A 148 35.42 7.11 -13.96
CA ARG A 148 34.06 6.78 -13.50
C ARG A 148 32.96 7.25 -14.45
N LEU A 149 33.29 7.69 -15.66
CA LEU A 149 32.32 8.22 -16.64
C LEU A 149 31.16 7.26 -16.91
N SER A 150 31.37 5.95 -16.79
CA SER A 150 30.33 4.92 -16.94
C SER A 150 29.20 5.03 -15.91
N MET A 151 29.40 5.75 -14.80
CA MET A 151 28.40 6.08 -13.77
C MET A 151 27.44 7.20 -14.18
N CYS A 152 27.64 7.87 -15.32
CA CYS A 152 26.74 8.91 -15.83
C CYS A 152 25.90 8.39 -17.02
N PRO A 153 24.99 7.42 -16.83
CA PRO A 153 24.19 6.88 -17.91
C PRO A 153 23.17 7.90 -18.43
N LEU A 154 22.69 7.69 -19.65
CA LEU A 154 21.61 8.49 -20.24
C LEU A 154 20.36 8.58 -19.34
N THR A 155 20.07 7.52 -18.59
CA THR A 155 18.91 7.47 -17.68
C THR A 155 19.04 8.43 -16.49
N LEU A 156 20.25 8.82 -16.12
CA LEU A 156 20.50 9.89 -15.15
C LEU A 156 20.09 11.24 -15.74
N HIS A 157 20.51 11.52 -16.98
CA HIS A 157 20.14 12.75 -17.69
C HIS A 157 18.64 12.86 -17.93
N ALA A 158 17.97 11.73 -18.21
CA ALA A 158 16.52 11.68 -18.42
C ALA A 158 15.70 12.24 -17.24
N LEU A 159 16.22 12.20 -16.01
CA LEU A 159 15.55 12.78 -14.83
C LEU A 159 15.35 14.30 -14.96
N LEU A 160 16.27 14.99 -15.63
CA LEU A 160 16.21 16.45 -15.80
C LEU A 160 15.00 16.89 -16.63
N HIS A 161 14.48 16.00 -17.47
CA HIS A 161 13.35 16.28 -18.36
C HIS A 161 12.00 15.85 -17.78
N VAL A 162 11.97 15.24 -16.59
CA VAL A 162 10.72 14.72 -16.01
C VAL A 162 9.75 15.86 -15.68
N GLY A 163 10.23 16.96 -15.10
CA GLY A 163 9.39 18.11 -14.78
C GLY A 163 8.76 18.73 -16.04
N ASP A 164 9.55 18.90 -17.10
CA ASP A 164 9.04 19.42 -18.37
C ASP A 164 8.04 18.44 -19.01
N SER A 165 8.31 17.15 -18.95
CA SER A 165 7.40 16.11 -19.46
C SER A 165 6.05 16.11 -18.73
N MET A 166 6.04 16.37 -17.43
CA MET A 166 4.80 16.50 -16.65
C MET A 166 3.95 17.68 -17.14
N GLU A 167 4.56 18.82 -17.44
CA GLU A 167 3.84 20.00 -17.97
C GLU A 167 3.29 19.76 -19.39
N TYR A 168 4.06 19.08 -20.24
CA TYR A 168 3.68 18.92 -21.65
C TYR A 168 2.64 17.81 -21.88
N SER A 169 2.68 16.73 -21.11
CA SER A 169 1.91 15.52 -21.43
C SER A 169 0.77 15.24 -20.46
N ALA A 170 1.08 15.03 -19.17
CA ALA A 170 0.18 14.60 -18.10
C ALA A 170 1.01 14.14 -16.89
N PRO A 171 0.38 13.79 -15.75
CA PRO A 171 1.02 12.92 -14.76
C PRO A 171 1.77 11.77 -15.38
N VAL A 172 2.97 11.45 -14.87
CA VAL A 172 3.85 10.51 -15.58
C VAL A 172 3.31 9.07 -15.55
N TRP A 173 2.44 8.75 -14.58
CA TRP A 173 1.71 7.49 -14.57
C TRP A 173 0.65 7.41 -15.68
N ALA A 174 0.18 8.51 -16.26
CA ALA A 174 -0.77 8.45 -17.38
C ALA A 174 -0.07 8.13 -18.71
N ALA A 175 1.22 8.45 -18.83
CA ALA A 175 2.02 8.29 -20.05
C ALA A 175 3.05 7.14 -19.98
N TRP A 176 3.00 6.30 -18.95
CA TRP A 176 3.92 5.16 -18.83
C TRP A 176 3.53 3.98 -19.72
N GLU A 177 4.46 3.07 -19.97
CA GLU A 177 4.28 1.99 -20.94
C GLU A 177 3.63 0.73 -20.37
N PHE A 178 3.37 0.65 -19.07
CA PHE A 178 2.74 -0.54 -18.45
C PHE A 178 1.41 -0.98 -19.11
N PRO A 179 0.49 -0.07 -19.50
CA PRO A 179 -0.72 -0.46 -20.23
C PRO A 179 -0.40 -1.06 -21.60
N THR A 180 0.57 -0.48 -22.32
CA THR A 180 1.02 -0.96 -23.62
C THR A 180 1.68 -2.34 -23.51
N GLU A 181 2.55 -2.55 -22.53
CA GLU A 181 3.17 -3.85 -22.25
C GLU A 181 2.12 -4.92 -21.94
N ARG A 182 1.13 -4.58 -21.11
CA ARG A 182 0.01 -5.49 -20.81
C ARG A 182 -0.78 -5.84 -22.06
N TYR A 183 -1.06 -4.85 -22.91
CA TYR A 183 -1.73 -5.07 -24.19
C TYR A 183 -0.91 -5.97 -25.13
N CYS A 184 0.40 -5.73 -25.26
CA CYS A 184 1.30 -6.62 -25.98
C CYS A 184 1.29 -8.04 -25.40
N GLY A 185 1.26 -8.19 -24.07
CA GLY A 185 1.14 -9.48 -23.38
C GLY A 185 -0.14 -10.25 -23.72
N ILE A 186 -1.26 -9.55 -23.99
CA ILE A 186 -2.50 -10.16 -24.48
C ILE A 186 -2.35 -10.64 -25.93
N LEU A 187 -1.64 -9.87 -26.77
CA LEU A 187 -1.47 -10.18 -28.20
C LEU A 187 -0.46 -11.29 -28.49
N ILE A 188 0.64 -11.37 -27.72
CA ILE A 188 1.73 -12.34 -27.98
C ILE A 188 1.22 -13.79 -28.04
N PRO A 189 0.39 -14.28 -27.10
CA PRO A 189 -0.18 -15.63 -27.17
C PRO A 189 -1.06 -15.90 -28.39
N ALA A 190 -1.57 -14.86 -29.04
CA ALA A 190 -2.43 -14.96 -30.22
C ALA A 190 -1.64 -15.16 -31.54
N VAL A 191 -0.32 -15.01 -31.51
CA VAL A 191 0.56 -15.36 -32.64
C VAL A 191 0.66 -16.89 -32.74
N LYS A 192 -0.39 -17.52 -33.27
CA LYS A 192 -0.47 -18.98 -33.45
C LYS A 192 0.18 -19.46 -34.75
N SER A 193 0.29 -18.59 -35.75
CA SER A 193 0.89 -18.91 -37.05
C SER A 193 2.35 -18.47 -37.14
N ARG A 194 3.26 -19.42 -37.36
CA ARG A 194 4.68 -19.13 -37.64
C ARG A 194 4.91 -18.59 -39.06
N ARG A 195 4.02 -18.88 -40.00
CA ARG A 195 4.13 -18.47 -41.41
C ARG A 195 3.51 -17.09 -41.67
N PHE A 196 2.41 -16.77 -40.99
CA PHE A 196 1.67 -15.52 -41.15
C PHE A 196 1.35 -14.88 -39.78
N PRO A 197 2.38 -14.49 -39.01
CA PRO A 197 2.19 -13.99 -37.64
C PRO A 197 1.33 -12.72 -37.58
N TYR A 198 1.57 -11.77 -38.49
CA TYR A 198 0.84 -10.50 -38.52
C TYR A 198 -0.63 -10.66 -38.89
N ALA A 199 -0.95 -11.55 -39.84
CA ALA A 199 -2.35 -11.82 -40.21
C ALA A 199 -3.11 -12.49 -39.04
N SER A 200 -2.47 -13.42 -38.34
CA SER A 200 -3.02 -14.05 -37.14
C SER A 200 -3.29 -13.03 -36.03
N LEU A 201 -2.37 -12.09 -35.81
CA LEU A 201 -2.49 -11.06 -34.80
C LEU A 201 -3.59 -10.04 -35.16
N ASN A 202 -3.63 -9.59 -36.42
CA ASN A 202 -4.68 -8.69 -36.90
C ASN A 202 -6.07 -9.31 -36.75
N GLN A 203 -6.23 -10.58 -37.14
CA GLN A 203 -7.51 -11.25 -37.00
C GLN A 203 -7.94 -11.33 -35.53
N TYR A 204 -7.03 -11.70 -34.63
CA TYR A 204 -7.32 -11.75 -33.19
C TYR A 204 -7.75 -10.40 -32.62
N ALA A 205 -7.07 -9.31 -33.00
CA ALA A 205 -7.43 -7.97 -32.57
C ALA A 205 -8.83 -7.55 -33.09
N VAL A 206 -9.14 -7.90 -34.34
CA VAL A 206 -10.48 -7.68 -34.93
C VAL A 206 -11.54 -8.48 -34.19
N ASP A 207 -11.29 -9.76 -33.92
CA ASP A 207 -12.23 -10.66 -33.25
C ASP A 207 -12.55 -10.16 -31.82
N ILE A 208 -11.54 -9.73 -31.04
CA ILE A 208 -11.74 -9.13 -29.71
C ILE A 208 -12.59 -7.86 -29.81
N ALA A 209 -12.26 -6.97 -30.75
CA ALA A 209 -12.97 -5.71 -30.91
C ALA A 209 -14.43 -5.93 -31.30
N GLN A 210 -14.70 -6.89 -32.20
CA GLN A 210 -16.05 -7.27 -32.60
C GLN A 210 -16.84 -7.86 -31.43
N LEU A 211 -16.26 -8.78 -30.67
CA LEU A 211 -16.90 -9.35 -29.48
C LEU A 211 -17.24 -8.27 -28.44
N SER A 212 -16.30 -7.34 -28.21
CA SER A 212 -16.51 -6.21 -27.29
C SER A 212 -17.64 -5.28 -27.77
N GLN A 213 -17.71 -4.99 -29.07
CA GLN A 213 -18.81 -4.21 -29.64
C GLN A 213 -20.17 -4.91 -29.55
N ILE A 214 -20.21 -6.22 -29.78
CA ILE A 214 -21.44 -7.02 -29.63
C ILE A 214 -21.88 -7.00 -28.17
N ALA A 215 -20.97 -7.24 -27.22
CA ALA A 215 -21.24 -7.19 -25.79
C ALA A 215 -21.89 -5.85 -25.39
N LEU A 216 -21.27 -4.73 -25.77
CA LEU A 216 -21.74 -3.38 -25.44
C LEU A 216 -23.05 -3.00 -26.13
N ARG A 217 -23.22 -3.38 -27.41
CA ARG A 217 -24.41 -2.99 -28.18
C ARG A 217 -25.68 -3.69 -27.71
N TYR A 218 -25.54 -4.93 -27.26
CA TYR A 218 -26.67 -5.76 -26.86
C TYR A 218 -26.78 -5.93 -25.34
N ASP A 219 -25.87 -5.32 -24.57
CA ASP A 219 -25.79 -5.44 -23.11
C ASP A 219 -25.68 -6.90 -22.64
N ILE A 220 -24.88 -7.69 -23.36
CA ILE A 220 -24.68 -9.15 -23.13
C ILE A 220 -23.26 -9.51 -22.68
N GLU A 221 -22.60 -8.60 -21.96
CA GLU A 221 -21.22 -8.82 -21.50
C GLU A 221 -21.12 -10.03 -20.56
N GLN A 222 -22.14 -10.26 -19.74
CA GLN A 222 -22.18 -11.40 -18.80
C GLN A 222 -22.32 -12.74 -19.53
N GLU A 223 -23.15 -12.81 -20.57
CA GLU A 223 -23.41 -14.01 -21.36
C GLU A 223 -22.22 -14.39 -22.25
N LEU A 224 -21.49 -13.38 -22.75
CA LEU A 224 -20.27 -13.59 -23.52
C LEU A 224 -19.04 -13.85 -22.64
N SER A 225 -19.16 -13.67 -21.32
CA SER A 225 -18.07 -13.93 -20.39
C SER A 225 -17.74 -15.42 -20.34
N LEU A 226 -16.54 -15.76 -20.81
CA LEU A 226 -15.96 -17.10 -20.65
C LEU A 226 -15.42 -17.34 -19.22
N CYS A 227 -15.55 -16.36 -18.34
CA CYS A 227 -15.33 -16.59 -16.92
C CYS A 227 -16.30 -17.69 -16.49
N ARG A 228 -15.89 -18.54 -15.54
CA ARG A 228 -16.87 -19.42 -14.90
C ARG A 228 -18.01 -18.52 -14.44
N PRO A 229 -19.27 -18.77 -14.85
CA PRO A 229 -20.38 -18.04 -14.28
C PRO A 229 -20.16 -18.10 -12.78
N HIS A 230 -20.12 -16.93 -12.13
CA HIS A 230 -20.35 -16.89 -10.69
C HIS A 230 -21.51 -17.86 -10.51
N ARG A 231 -21.28 -18.97 -9.78
CA ARG A 231 -22.37 -19.90 -9.51
C ARG A 231 -23.52 -19.00 -9.13
N ALA A 232 -24.65 -19.08 -9.84
CA ALA A 232 -25.88 -18.44 -9.41
C ALA A 232 -26.16 -19.04 -8.03
N LEU A 233 -25.53 -18.45 -7.04
CA LEU A 233 -25.80 -18.65 -5.65
C LEU A 233 -27.16 -18.00 -5.53
N ASP A 234 -28.12 -18.70 -4.93
CA ASP A 234 -29.37 -18.07 -4.50
C ASP A 234 -29.04 -16.68 -3.94
N GLU A 235 -29.86 -15.65 -4.20
CA GLU A 235 -29.64 -14.31 -3.64
C GLU A 235 -29.35 -14.37 -2.12
N HIS A 236 -29.98 -15.33 -1.43
CA HIS A 236 -29.74 -15.68 -0.03
C HIS A 236 -28.32 -16.18 0.30
N ALA A 237 -27.62 -16.82 -0.63
CA ALA A 237 -26.24 -17.29 -0.48
C ALA A 237 -25.20 -16.21 -0.84
N GLU A 238 -25.52 -15.22 -1.69
CA GLU A 238 -24.70 -14.01 -1.86
C GLU A 238 -24.81 -13.08 -0.65
N LEU A 239 -26.01 -12.88 -0.11
CA LEU A 239 -26.25 -12.16 1.15
C LEU A 239 -25.51 -12.78 2.35
N ARG A 240 -25.27 -14.10 2.34
CA ARG A 240 -24.47 -14.80 3.36
C ARG A 240 -22.95 -14.62 3.19
N ARG A 241 -22.51 -14.09 2.04
CA ARG A 241 -21.09 -13.98 1.68
C ARG A 241 -20.62 -12.56 1.52
N THR A 242 -21.53 -11.63 1.31
CA THR A 242 -21.26 -10.22 1.09
C THR A 242 -22.29 -9.39 1.82
N LEU A 243 -21.86 -8.33 2.52
CA LEU A 243 -22.75 -7.36 3.13
C LEU A 243 -22.27 -5.95 2.80
N GLN A 244 -23.16 -5.16 2.22
CA GLN A 244 -22.96 -3.74 1.96
C GLN A 244 -24.03 -2.97 2.73
N VAL A 245 -23.60 -2.00 3.52
CA VAL A 245 -24.48 -1.14 4.34
C VAL A 245 -24.46 0.26 3.73
N ALA A 246 -25.63 0.87 3.55
CA ALA A 246 -25.75 2.18 2.89
C ALA A 246 -24.95 3.28 3.61
N ASP A 247 -24.91 3.24 4.95
CA ASP A 247 -24.15 4.17 5.80
C ASP A 247 -22.63 4.00 5.66
N TYR A 248 -22.18 2.90 5.03
CA TYR A 248 -20.78 2.56 4.82
C TYR A 248 -20.49 2.35 3.32
N PRO A 249 -20.67 3.37 2.45
CA PRO A 249 -20.57 3.20 1.00
C PRO A 249 -19.15 2.81 0.54
N LYS A 250 -18.14 3.09 1.38
CA LYS A 250 -16.73 2.81 1.11
C LYS A 250 -16.29 1.38 1.52
N ALA A 251 -17.18 0.59 2.13
CA ALA A 251 -16.84 -0.72 2.66
C ALA A 251 -17.84 -1.81 2.25
N VAL A 252 -17.31 -2.91 1.73
CA VAL A 252 -18.05 -4.13 1.45
C VAL A 252 -17.49 -5.25 2.32
N LEU A 253 -18.30 -5.84 3.19
CA LEU A 253 -17.89 -6.96 4.03
C LEU A 253 -18.00 -8.25 3.21
N LEU A 254 -17.00 -9.12 3.36
CA LEU A 254 -16.91 -10.38 2.63
C LEU A 254 -16.66 -11.55 3.57
N ALA A 255 -17.09 -12.74 3.14
CA ALA A 255 -16.87 -13.99 3.84
C ALA A 255 -15.38 -14.20 4.20
N PRO A 256 -15.07 -14.89 5.31
CA PRO A 256 -15.99 -15.69 6.13
C PRO A 256 -16.90 -14.86 7.04
N HIS A 257 -18.15 -15.31 7.17
CA HIS A 257 -19.16 -14.75 8.07
C HIS A 257 -19.54 -15.79 9.12
N ARG A 258 -19.68 -15.36 10.37
CA ARG A 258 -20.16 -16.20 11.47
C ARG A 258 -21.01 -15.37 12.42
N GLU A 259 -22.05 -15.99 12.98
CA GLU A 259 -22.79 -15.42 14.10
C GLU A 259 -22.38 -16.18 15.36
N GLN A 260 -21.82 -15.47 16.34
CA GLN A 260 -21.30 -16.09 17.54
C GLN A 260 -21.38 -15.15 18.74
N GLN A 261 -21.51 -15.75 19.93
CA GLN A 261 -21.37 -15.02 21.18
C GLN A 261 -20.01 -14.34 21.30
N ILE A 262 -20.02 -13.07 21.70
CA ILE A 262 -18.81 -12.28 21.83
C ILE A 262 -18.21 -12.39 23.23
N PRO A 263 -16.87 -12.45 23.37
CA PRO A 263 -16.21 -12.43 24.67
C PRO A 263 -16.54 -11.15 25.45
N THR A 264 -16.61 -11.24 26.79
CA THR A 264 -16.94 -10.11 27.67
C THR A 264 -15.99 -8.91 27.51
N ALA A 265 -14.72 -9.17 27.21
CA ALA A 265 -13.73 -8.13 26.93
C ALA A 265 -14.08 -7.32 25.67
N VAL A 266 -14.53 -7.99 24.61
CA VAL A 266 -14.95 -7.35 23.35
C VAL A 266 -16.28 -6.63 23.56
N HIS A 267 -17.24 -7.24 24.26
CA HIS A 267 -18.52 -6.61 24.61
C HIS A 267 -18.31 -5.28 25.34
N THR A 268 -17.40 -5.25 26.31
CA THR A 268 -17.05 -4.02 27.04
C THR A 268 -16.47 -2.95 26.11
N LYS A 269 -15.64 -3.34 25.13
CA LYS A 269 -15.04 -2.42 24.16
C LYS A 269 -16.06 -1.87 23.16
N LEU A 270 -16.97 -2.72 22.68
CA LEU A 270 -18.11 -2.29 21.84
C LEU A 270 -18.98 -1.29 22.59
N ALA A 271 -19.31 -1.56 23.85
CA ALA A 271 -20.08 -0.64 24.69
C ALA A 271 -19.33 0.69 24.94
N GLN A 272 -18.00 0.66 25.10
CA GLN A 272 -17.18 1.89 25.19
C GLN A 272 -17.27 2.73 23.91
N CYS A 273 -17.22 2.08 22.74
CA CYS A 273 -17.36 2.75 21.45
C CYS A 273 -18.75 3.40 21.32
N LEU A 274 -19.83 2.67 21.64
CA LEU A 274 -21.19 3.23 21.60
C LEU A 274 -21.41 4.35 22.60
N ALA A 275 -20.90 4.21 23.82
CA ALA A 275 -20.98 5.25 24.85
C ALA A 275 -20.33 6.56 24.39
N THR A 276 -19.17 6.46 23.73
CA THR A 276 -18.46 7.63 23.19
C THR A 276 -19.21 8.22 22.01
N ARG A 277 -19.68 7.38 21.07
CA ARG A 277 -20.38 7.82 19.85
C ARG A 277 -21.69 8.56 20.15
N PHE A 278 -22.53 8.01 21.02
CA PHE A 278 -23.83 8.60 21.36
C PHE A 278 -23.79 9.51 22.59
N ASN A 279 -22.60 9.74 23.16
CA ASN A 279 -22.41 10.52 24.39
C ASN A 279 -23.31 10.05 25.56
N VAL A 280 -23.45 8.73 25.73
CA VAL A 280 -24.29 8.10 26.76
C VAL A 280 -23.45 7.40 27.82
N THR A 281 -24.07 7.06 28.96
CA THR A 281 -23.37 6.29 30.00
C THR A 281 -23.06 4.86 29.55
N MET A 282 -21.98 4.29 30.10
CA MET A 282 -21.61 2.88 29.87
C MET A 282 -22.74 1.88 30.22
N ALA A 283 -23.61 2.22 31.19
CA ALA A 283 -24.72 1.36 31.57
C ALA A 283 -25.79 1.29 30.48
N VAL A 284 -26.10 2.43 29.85
CA VAL A 284 -27.02 2.52 28.71
C VAL A 284 -26.41 1.80 27.51
N ALA A 285 -25.17 2.13 27.14
CA ALA A 285 -24.51 1.52 25.98
C ALA A 285 -24.46 -0.01 26.05
N ARG A 286 -24.21 -0.59 27.24
CA ARG A 286 -24.19 -2.06 27.42
C ARG A 286 -25.53 -2.75 27.14
N ARG A 287 -26.67 -2.08 27.36
CA ARG A 287 -28.01 -2.64 27.06
C ARG A 287 -28.24 -2.79 25.57
N HIS A 288 -27.61 -1.93 24.78
CA HIS A 288 -27.75 -1.88 23.32
C HIS A 288 -26.68 -2.69 22.57
N VAL A 289 -25.77 -3.38 23.26
CA VAL A 289 -24.82 -4.33 22.64
C VAL A 289 -25.32 -5.77 22.84
N PRO A 290 -25.81 -6.44 21.79
CA PRO A 290 -26.17 -7.85 21.84
C PRO A 290 -25.01 -8.74 22.28
N HIS A 291 -25.33 -9.85 22.97
CA HIS A 291 -24.32 -10.85 23.34
C HIS A 291 -23.88 -11.74 22.19
N THR A 292 -24.68 -11.83 21.13
CA THR A 292 -24.39 -12.55 19.88
C THR A 292 -24.41 -11.53 18.75
N LEU A 293 -23.33 -11.50 17.96
CA LEU A 293 -23.19 -10.56 16.84
C LEU A 293 -22.73 -11.28 15.58
N HIS A 294 -23.08 -10.71 14.43
CA HIS A 294 -22.51 -11.09 13.14
C HIS A 294 -21.06 -10.60 13.05
N GLN A 295 -20.17 -11.51 12.66
CA GLN A 295 -18.73 -11.30 12.56
C GLN A 295 -18.28 -11.55 11.12
N TRP A 296 -17.46 -10.64 10.60
CA TRP A 296 -16.99 -10.68 9.22
C TRP A 296 -15.47 -10.72 9.15
N GLY A 297 -14.98 -11.61 8.29
CA GLY A 297 -13.56 -11.90 8.17
C GLY A 297 -12.82 -11.05 7.15
N LYS A 298 -13.52 -10.35 6.25
CA LYS A 298 -12.89 -9.54 5.21
C LYS A 298 -13.64 -8.24 4.97
N VAL A 299 -12.89 -7.21 4.64
CA VAL A 299 -13.39 -5.89 4.24
C VAL A 299 -12.75 -5.53 2.92
N GLN A 300 -13.55 -5.30 1.89
CA GLN A 300 -13.11 -4.72 0.63
C GLN A 300 -13.43 -3.22 0.64
N ARG A 301 -12.40 -2.40 0.42
CA ARG A 301 -12.52 -0.96 0.23
C ARG A 301 -12.84 -0.65 -1.22
N THR A 302 -13.91 0.10 -1.48
CA THR A 302 -14.36 0.41 -2.85
C THR A 302 -13.57 1.54 -3.50
N ASP A 303 -13.01 2.44 -2.71
CA ASP A 303 -12.22 3.61 -3.11
C ASP A 303 -10.75 3.29 -3.42
N GLY A 304 -10.18 2.27 -2.78
CA GLY A 304 -8.77 1.85 -2.97
C GLY A 304 -8.57 0.44 -3.51
N GLY A 305 -9.64 -0.36 -3.60
CA GLY A 305 -9.58 -1.77 -3.97
C GLY A 305 -8.86 -2.67 -2.95
N ASP A 306 -8.53 -2.13 -1.76
CA ASP A 306 -7.86 -2.88 -0.71
C ASP A 306 -8.76 -3.99 -0.15
N MET A 307 -8.20 -5.20 -0.04
CA MET A 307 -8.83 -6.29 0.68
C MET A 307 -8.12 -6.49 2.01
N ILE A 308 -8.82 -6.17 3.09
CA ILE A 308 -8.35 -6.26 4.46
C ILE A 308 -8.92 -7.55 5.07
N HIS A 309 -8.08 -8.30 5.79
CA HIS A 309 -8.47 -9.53 6.46
C HIS A 309 -8.54 -9.32 7.98
N ALA A 310 -9.52 -9.96 8.62
CA ALA A 310 -9.61 -10.02 10.07
C ALA A 310 -8.90 -11.28 10.58
N ALA A 311 -7.92 -11.08 11.45
CA ALA A 311 -6.99 -12.12 11.89
C ALA A 311 -7.67 -13.28 12.65
N ASP A 312 -8.80 -13.05 13.31
CA ASP A 312 -9.49 -14.07 14.11
C ASP A 312 -10.35 -15.02 13.25
N LEU A 313 -10.81 -14.55 12.08
CA LEU A 313 -11.74 -15.30 11.22
C LEU A 313 -11.07 -15.87 9.97
N VAL A 314 -10.05 -15.19 9.44
CA VAL A 314 -9.33 -15.64 8.24
C VAL A 314 -8.04 -16.33 8.67
N PRO A 315 -7.94 -17.66 8.55
CA PRO A 315 -6.71 -18.35 8.87
C PRO A 315 -5.60 -17.94 7.91
N ARG A 316 -4.38 -17.79 8.43
CA ARG A 316 -3.20 -17.56 7.59
C ARG A 316 -2.85 -18.84 6.85
N SER A 317 -2.81 -18.77 5.52
CA SER A 317 -2.21 -19.84 4.72
C SER A 317 -0.68 -19.73 4.77
N GLU A 318 0.02 -20.85 4.61
CA GLU A 318 1.50 -20.89 4.63
C GLU A 318 2.12 -20.04 3.51
N SER A 319 1.45 -19.96 2.37
CA SER A 319 1.84 -19.14 1.21
C SER A 319 1.16 -17.77 1.17
N GLY A 320 0.28 -17.48 2.13
CA GLY A 320 -0.52 -16.27 2.16
C GLY A 320 0.24 -15.07 2.69
N ARG A 321 -0.02 -13.91 2.11
CA ARG A 321 0.50 -12.64 2.62
C ARG A 321 -0.44 -12.07 3.68
N ASP A 322 0.15 -11.49 4.71
CA ASP A 322 -0.59 -10.89 5.80
C ASP A 322 -1.24 -9.57 5.35
N ALA A 323 -2.57 -9.57 5.25
CA ALA A 323 -3.41 -8.41 4.94
C ALA A 323 -4.24 -7.97 6.15
N THR A 324 -3.78 -8.27 7.37
CA THR A 324 -4.52 -7.99 8.61
C THR A 324 -4.18 -6.65 9.24
N TYR A 325 -3.12 -5.99 8.82
CA TYR A 325 -2.71 -4.71 9.39
C TYR A 325 -3.32 -3.55 8.61
N VAL A 326 -3.82 -2.56 9.34
CA VAL A 326 -4.54 -1.41 8.79
C VAL A 326 -4.01 -0.09 9.34
N ARG A 327 -4.18 0.96 8.55
CA ARG A 327 -4.17 2.35 9.02
C ARG A 327 -5.61 2.82 9.22
N TYR A 328 -5.85 3.48 10.34
CA TYR A 328 -7.14 4.10 10.64
C TYR A 328 -6.90 5.49 11.26
N GLN A 329 -7.85 6.39 11.10
CA GLN A 329 -7.75 7.76 11.57
C GLN A 329 -8.79 8.03 12.64
N LEU A 330 -8.37 8.62 13.75
CA LEU A 330 -9.25 9.02 14.84
C LEU A 330 -9.04 10.50 15.17
N LEU A 331 -10.11 11.15 15.62
CA LEU A 331 -10.05 12.50 16.16
C LEU A 331 -9.46 12.48 17.57
N VAL A 332 -8.42 13.27 17.78
CA VAL A 332 -7.71 13.38 19.06
C VAL A 332 -7.73 14.84 19.49
N ASP A 333 -8.14 15.08 20.74
CA ASP A 333 -8.05 16.42 21.31
C ASP A 333 -6.58 16.84 21.49
N LYS A 334 -6.17 17.89 20.78
CA LYS A 334 -4.84 18.53 20.89
C LYS A 334 -4.50 18.88 22.34
N TYR A 335 -5.50 19.24 23.14
CA TYR A 335 -5.35 19.69 24.51
C TYR A 335 -5.85 18.68 25.53
N ALA A 336 -5.89 17.38 25.20
CA ALA A 336 -6.34 16.34 26.12
C ALA A 336 -5.61 16.36 27.49
N ARG A 337 -4.39 16.91 27.55
CA ARG A 337 -3.59 17.07 28.78
C ARG A 337 -3.89 18.35 29.56
N ILE A 338 -4.68 19.28 29.03
CA ILE A 338 -5.03 20.59 29.61
C ILE A 338 -6.53 20.59 29.89
N HIS A 339 -6.92 20.15 31.08
CA HIS A 339 -8.32 19.85 31.42
C HIS A 339 -9.29 21.04 31.38
N ASN A 340 -8.78 22.28 31.43
CA ASN A 340 -9.62 23.50 31.46
C ASN A 340 -9.76 24.18 30.10
N ARG A 341 -9.27 23.56 29.01
CA ARG A 341 -9.39 24.12 27.66
C ARG A 341 -10.49 23.37 26.90
N PRO A 342 -11.33 24.05 26.11
CA PRO A 342 -12.25 23.37 25.22
C PRO A 342 -11.47 22.43 24.27
N PRO A 343 -11.99 21.22 24.02
CA PRO A 343 -11.30 20.25 23.19
C PRO A 343 -11.19 20.78 21.75
N GLU A 344 -10.01 20.64 21.16
CA GLU A 344 -9.77 20.96 19.75
C GLU A 344 -9.29 19.68 19.07
N TYR A 345 -10.18 19.05 18.30
CA TYR A 345 -9.89 17.76 17.69
C TYR A 345 -9.04 17.91 16.43
N GLU A 346 -8.04 17.05 16.29
CA GLU A 346 -7.31 16.85 15.03
C GLU A 346 -7.31 15.37 14.63
N PRO A 347 -7.41 15.07 13.32
CA PRO A 347 -7.26 13.71 12.84
C PRO A 347 -5.82 13.24 13.05
N ARG A 348 -5.65 12.03 13.60
CA ARG A 348 -4.34 11.39 13.73
C ARG A 348 -4.37 9.96 13.18
N ASP A 349 -3.29 9.59 12.51
CA ASP A 349 -3.08 8.24 12.00
C ASP A 349 -2.69 7.28 13.13
N TYR A 350 -3.44 6.20 13.21
CA TYR A 350 -3.17 5.05 14.03
C TYR A 350 -3.00 3.80 13.16
N HIS A 351 -2.33 2.82 13.73
CA HIS A 351 -2.06 1.56 13.06
C HIS A 351 -2.38 0.41 13.99
N GLY A 352 -2.73 -0.74 13.42
CA GLY A 352 -3.00 -1.93 14.21
C GLY A 352 -3.38 -3.13 13.36
N GLN A 353 -3.53 -4.28 14.02
CA GLN A 353 -4.01 -5.49 13.39
C GLN A 353 -5.53 -5.59 13.55
N LEU A 354 -6.27 -5.64 12.44
CA LEU A 354 -7.68 -5.96 12.44
C LEU A 354 -7.89 -7.40 12.93
N ARG A 355 -8.56 -7.54 14.07
CA ARG A 355 -8.87 -8.83 14.69
C ARG A 355 -10.19 -9.35 14.17
N ASN A 356 -11.22 -8.49 14.14
CA ASN A 356 -12.58 -8.85 13.75
C ASN A 356 -13.38 -7.62 13.32
N VAL A 357 -14.47 -7.83 12.57
CA VAL A 357 -15.46 -6.80 12.23
C VAL A 357 -16.81 -7.27 12.71
N TYR A 358 -17.48 -6.43 13.49
CA TYR A 358 -18.78 -6.69 14.08
C TYR A 358 -19.85 -5.83 13.42
N VAL A 359 -21.01 -6.43 13.14
CA VAL A 359 -22.22 -5.70 12.71
C VAL A 359 -23.11 -5.56 13.93
N VAL A 360 -23.48 -4.33 14.27
CA VAL A 360 -24.37 -4.02 15.40
C VAL A 360 -25.59 -3.30 14.85
N ASP A 361 -26.73 -4.00 14.84
CA ASP A 361 -28.01 -3.43 14.47
C ASP A 361 -28.62 -2.73 15.68
N LEU A 362 -28.79 -1.41 15.59
CA LEU A 362 -29.36 -0.58 16.64
C LEU A 362 -30.79 -0.20 16.25
N PRO A 363 -31.82 -0.61 17.04
CA PRO A 363 -33.17 -0.10 16.84
C PRO A 363 -33.23 1.39 17.20
N ALA A 364 -34.27 2.09 16.71
CA ALA A 364 -34.58 3.43 17.17
C ALA A 364 -34.76 3.41 18.70
N SER A 365 -34.06 4.30 19.40
CA SER A 365 -34.06 4.34 20.85
C SER A 365 -33.91 5.77 21.36
N ASP A 366 -34.88 6.20 22.16
CA ASP A 366 -34.81 7.48 22.86
C ASP A 366 -33.60 7.55 23.80
N GLU A 367 -33.15 6.42 24.36
CA GLU A 367 -31.97 6.36 25.23
C GLU A 367 -30.66 6.68 24.51
N LEU A 368 -30.59 6.35 23.20
CA LEU A 368 -29.44 6.66 22.35
C LEU A 368 -29.63 7.96 21.56
N GLY A 369 -30.80 8.61 21.68
CA GLY A 369 -31.16 9.77 20.87
C GLY A 369 -31.40 9.45 19.39
N THR A 370 -31.63 8.17 19.03
CA THR A 370 -31.79 7.74 17.65
C THR A 370 -33.26 7.63 17.26
N THR A 371 -33.68 8.37 16.23
CA THR A 371 -35.06 8.38 15.73
C THR A 371 -35.32 7.30 14.67
N SER A 372 -34.28 6.80 14.01
CA SER A 372 -34.35 5.72 13.03
C SER A 372 -33.42 4.56 13.42
N PRO A 373 -33.77 3.32 13.03
CA PRO A 373 -32.84 2.21 13.15
C PRO A 373 -31.58 2.47 12.31
N SER A 374 -30.44 2.00 12.79
CA SER A 374 -29.14 2.12 12.09
C SER A 374 -28.32 0.87 12.28
N THR A 375 -27.45 0.56 11.32
CA THR A 375 -26.53 -0.58 11.38
C THR A 375 -25.11 -0.05 11.44
N LEU A 376 -24.42 -0.30 12.55
CA LEU A 376 -23.03 0.11 12.74
C LEU A 376 -22.07 -1.03 12.39
N LEU A 377 -21.02 -0.70 11.64
CA LEU A 377 -19.91 -1.59 11.37
C LEU A 377 -18.73 -1.20 12.27
N LEU A 378 -18.36 -2.07 13.20
CA LEU A 378 -17.32 -1.80 14.19
C LEU A 378 -16.12 -2.73 14.00
N ALA A 379 -14.94 -2.14 13.82
CA ALA A 379 -13.68 -2.83 13.64
C ALA A 379 -12.97 -2.99 14.99
N ALA A 380 -12.74 -4.24 15.41
CA ALA A 380 -11.89 -4.54 16.56
C ALA A 380 -10.43 -4.63 16.12
N ILE A 381 -9.62 -3.68 16.55
CA ILE A 381 -8.23 -3.51 16.14
C ILE A 381 -7.32 -3.65 17.34
N ARG A 382 -6.32 -4.52 17.23
CA ARG A 382 -5.21 -4.54 18.17
C ARG A 382 -4.22 -3.46 17.78
N THR A 383 -4.16 -2.41 18.57
CA THR A 383 -3.32 -1.23 18.32
C THR A 383 -1.84 -1.60 18.22
N VAL A 384 -1.05 -0.81 17.49
CA VAL A 384 0.41 -0.83 17.62
C VAL A 384 0.92 0.53 18.07
N SER A 385 1.85 0.53 19.04
CA SER A 385 2.45 1.76 19.52
C SER A 385 3.55 2.19 18.54
N THR A 386 3.22 3.16 17.69
CA THR A 386 4.14 3.66 16.68
C THR A 386 5.08 4.73 17.26
N VAL A 387 6.30 4.71 16.78
CA VAL A 387 7.35 5.70 17.02
C VAL A 387 7.74 6.24 15.66
N ARG A 388 7.63 7.57 15.48
CA ARG A 388 8.13 8.24 14.28
C ARG A 388 9.61 8.51 14.46
N ALA A 389 10.41 8.11 13.48
CA ALA A 389 11.82 8.47 13.46
C ALA A 389 11.96 9.88 12.88
N LEU A 390 12.97 10.64 13.32
CA LEU A 390 13.20 12.01 12.82
C LEU A 390 13.65 12.03 11.36
N ASP A 391 14.27 10.95 10.89
CA ASP A 391 14.87 10.80 9.57
C ASP A 391 13.94 10.16 8.53
N LEU A 392 12.82 9.57 8.94
CA LEU A 392 11.85 8.92 8.06
C LEU A 392 10.42 9.26 8.44
N ALA A 393 9.60 9.66 7.46
CA ALA A 393 8.15 9.83 7.65
C ALA A 393 7.42 8.51 8.00
N MET A 394 8.09 7.36 7.79
CA MET A 394 7.56 6.04 8.05
C MET A 394 7.44 5.74 9.57
N PRO A 395 6.29 5.22 10.04
CA PRO A 395 6.16 4.80 11.43
C PRO A 395 6.81 3.43 11.70
N PHE A 396 7.41 3.29 12.88
CA PHE A 396 7.99 2.04 13.37
C PHE A 396 7.29 1.57 14.64
N TYR A 397 7.25 0.28 14.93
CA TYR A 397 6.75 -0.22 16.22
C TYR A 397 7.55 -1.44 16.70
N ARG A 398 7.49 -1.72 18.00
CA ARG A 398 8.12 -2.89 18.63
C ARG A 398 7.12 -3.88 19.21
N LYS A 399 5.99 -3.35 19.72
CA LYS A 399 5.02 -4.12 20.49
C LYS A 399 3.62 -3.80 20.02
N GLU A 400 2.80 -4.84 19.96
CA GLU A 400 1.35 -4.69 19.90
C GLU A 400 0.84 -4.14 21.23
N GLY A 401 -0.22 -3.35 21.15
CA GLY A 401 -0.89 -2.70 22.25
C GLY A 401 -2.22 -3.38 22.60
N VAL A 402 -3.13 -2.59 23.14
CA VAL A 402 -4.44 -3.04 23.59
C VAL A 402 -5.41 -3.23 22.42
N LEU A 403 -6.48 -4.00 22.67
CA LEU A 403 -7.61 -4.07 21.76
C LEU A 403 -8.46 -2.80 21.90
N GLU A 404 -8.71 -2.17 20.78
CA GLU A 404 -9.59 -1.02 20.61
C GLU A 404 -10.69 -1.39 19.62
N VAL A 405 -11.86 -0.76 19.76
CA VAL A 405 -12.96 -0.89 18.81
C VAL A 405 -13.22 0.49 18.24
N VAL A 406 -13.16 0.60 16.92
CA VAL A 406 -13.38 1.83 16.18
C VAL A 406 -14.48 1.63 15.16
N ASP A 407 -15.07 2.72 14.70
CA ASP A 407 -15.97 2.69 13.56
C ASP A 407 -15.22 2.23 12.30
N LEU A 408 -15.81 1.34 11.50
CA LEU A 408 -15.16 0.83 10.29
C LEU A 408 -14.88 1.95 9.27
N ALA A 409 -15.67 3.02 9.25
CA ALA A 409 -15.42 4.19 8.41
C ALA A 409 -14.07 4.88 8.72
N ALA A 410 -13.57 4.73 9.96
CA ALA A 410 -12.25 5.23 10.36
C ALA A 410 -11.10 4.45 9.72
N VAL A 411 -11.33 3.20 9.29
CA VAL A 411 -10.31 2.34 8.66
C VAL A 411 -10.10 2.77 7.21
N GLN A 412 -8.86 3.16 6.87
CA GLN A 412 -8.54 3.77 5.58
C GLN A 412 -7.99 2.76 4.57
N CYS A 413 -6.95 2.02 4.95
CA CYS A 413 -6.23 1.16 4.01
C CYS A 413 -5.54 0.00 4.71
N VAL A 414 -5.15 -1.00 3.92
CA VAL A 414 -4.26 -2.07 4.36
C VAL A 414 -2.81 -1.58 4.32
N VAL A 415 -2.03 -1.91 5.35
CA VAL A 415 -0.59 -1.57 5.41
C VAL A 415 0.27 -2.82 5.43
N GLY A 416 1.42 -2.72 4.76
CA GLY A 416 2.48 -3.72 4.86
C GLY A 416 3.35 -3.49 6.09
N ARG A 417 4.15 -4.50 6.42
CA ARG A 417 5.14 -4.36 7.48
C ARG A 417 6.42 -5.13 7.13
N VAL A 418 7.56 -4.60 7.54
CA VAL A 418 8.87 -5.23 7.34
C VAL A 418 9.59 -5.31 8.67
N PHE A 419 10.10 -6.49 9.00
CA PHE A 419 10.85 -6.70 10.23
C PHE A 419 12.34 -6.48 9.99
N ASP A 420 12.91 -5.55 10.75
CA ASP A 420 14.37 -5.36 10.82
C ASP A 420 14.90 -6.24 11.96
N VAL A 421 15.61 -7.31 11.60
CA VAL A 421 16.17 -8.29 12.55
C VAL A 421 17.21 -7.66 13.47
N ARG A 422 18.06 -6.76 12.96
CA ARG A 422 19.13 -6.12 13.76
C ARG A 422 18.57 -5.20 14.82
N ARG A 423 17.49 -4.48 14.50
CA ARG A 423 16.87 -3.50 15.41
C ARG A 423 15.75 -4.07 16.25
N ASN A 424 15.24 -5.25 15.88
CA ASN A 424 14.05 -5.88 16.46
C ASN A 424 12.82 -4.96 16.37
N TRP A 425 12.67 -4.23 15.25
CA TRP A 425 11.57 -3.31 14.99
C TRP A 425 10.79 -3.72 13.74
N TRP A 426 9.53 -3.35 13.70
CA TRP A 426 8.69 -3.39 12.52
C TRP A 426 8.59 -2.00 11.91
N ALA A 427 8.92 -1.88 10.64
CA ALA A 427 8.63 -0.72 9.81
C ALA A 427 7.25 -0.90 9.18
N ILE A 428 6.38 0.11 9.26
CA ILE A 428 5.06 0.09 8.61
C ILE A 428 5.19 0.67 7.21
N ILE A 429 4.78 -0.10 6.22
CA ILE A 429 4.78 0.32 4.82
C ILE A 429 3.36 0.70 4.43
N ASP A 430 3.22 1.94 4.01
CA ASP A 430 1.96 2.49 3.55
C ASP A 430 2.07 2.92 2.08
N ARG A 431 1.16 2.42 1.25
CA ARG A 431 1.02 2.78 -0.18
C ARG A 431 -0.04 3.85 -0.42
N SER A 432 -0.79 4.21 0.62
CA SER A 432 -1.92 5.11 0.46
C SER A 432 -1.44 6.55 0.23
N GLY A 433 -2.09 7.21 -0.72
CA GLY A 433 -1.81 8.60 -1.05
C GLY A 433 -2.47 9.56 -0.04
N PRO A 434 -2.32 10.88 -0.27
CA PRO A 434 -2.90 11.92 0.60
C PRO A 434 -4.43 11.85 0.68
N TYR A 435 -5.09 11.16 -0.26
CA TYR A 435 -6.55 11.03 -0.35
C TYR A 435 -7.17 9.91 0.50
N ALA A 436 -6.37 9.03 1.11
CA ALA A 436 -6.89 7.97 1.97
C ALA A 436 -7.15 8.48 3.40
N GLN A 437 -8.06 9.43 3.53
CA GLN A 437 -8.42 10.07 4.81
C GLN A 437 -9.85 9.72 5.25
N ALA A 438 -10.05 9.63 6.56
CA ALA A 438 -11.36 9.49 7.15
C ALA A 438 -12.16 10.77 6.94
N GLU A 439 -13.42 10.61 6.53
CA GLU A 439 -14.40 11.69 6.58
C GLU A 439 -15.02 11.68 7.97
N PHE A 440 -14.83 12.78 8.70
CA PHE A 440 -15.51 13.03 9.96
C PHE A 440 -16.67 13.97 9.64
N ILE A 441 -17.89 13.42 9.66
CA ILE A 441 -19.11 14.19 9.50
C ILE A 441 -19.50 14.66 10.90
N ASP A 442 -19.66 15.97 11.08
CA ASP A 442 -20.27 16.52 12.29
C ASP A 442 -21.77 16.22 12.22
N ASP A 443 -22.28 15.41 13.16
CA ASP A 443 -23.72 15.15 13.34
C ASP A 443 -24.45 16.35 13.96
#